data_AF-A0A2W7UMV8-F1
#
_entry.id   AF-A0A2W7UMV8-F1
#
_cell.length_a   1.000
_cell.length_b   1.000
_cell.length_c   1.000
_cell.angle_alpha   90.00
_cell.angle_beta   90.00
_cell.angle_gamma   90.00
#
_symmetry.space_group_name_H-M   'P 1'
#
loop_
_entity.id
_entity.type
_entity.pdbx_description
1 polymer ?
#
loop_
_entity_poly.entity_id
_entity_poly.type
_entity_poly.pdbx_seq_one_letter_code
_entity_poly.pdbx_strand_id
1 'polypeptide(L)' 'MIKDLQTNYLKKGMKLNDVEKLLGENQLTGEEDSIQLQYEIYTDYGSDIDPVETKTFIVNFKADSTLINTHVYHWTK' A
#
# COMPACT_ATOMS: atom_id res chain seq x y z
N MET A 1 9.02 -5.27 -9.85
CA MET A 1 9.09 -3.96 -9.18
C MET A 1 8.57 -4.03 -7.74
N ILE A 2 7.30 -4.36 -7.48
CA ILE A 2 6.78 -4.46 -6.09
C ILE A 2 7.55 -5.45 -5.21
N LYS A 3 7.83 -6.66 -5.73
CA LYS A 3 8.61 -7.66 -4.98
C LYS A 3 10.00 -7.14 -4.56
N ASP A 4 10.60 -6.30 -5.38
CA ASP A 4 11.90 -5.68 -5.10
C ASP A 4 11.79 -4.62 -3.99
N LEU A 5 10.76 -3.78 -4.05
CA LEU A 5 10.39 -2.86 -2.97
C LEU A 5 10.21 -3.59 -1.64
N GLN A 6 9.46 -4.69 -1.62
CA GLN A 6 9.19 -5.47 -0.39
C GLN A 6 10.43 -6.17 0.17
N THR A 7 11.39 -6.56 -0.68
CA THR A 7 12.55 -7.35 -0.26
C THR A 7 13.73 -6.47 0.13
N ASN A 8 13.96 -5.39 -0.62
CA ASN A 8 15.20 -4.62 -0.54
C ASN A 8 15.03 -3.25 0.13
N TYR A 9 13.86 -2.61 -0.04
CA TYR A 9 13.66 -1.21 0.34
C TYR A 9 12.76 -1.03 1.57
N LEU A 10 11.62 -1.73 1.64
CA LEU A 10 10.61 -1.58 2.68
C LEU A 10 10.86 -2.57 3.82
N LYS A 11 11.67 -2.15 4.79
CA LYS A 11 12.06 -2.98 5.94
C LYS A 11 11.17 -2.71 7.15
N LYS A 12 10.75 -3.78 7.84
CA LYS A 12 10.02 -3.68 9.11
C LYS A 12 10.77 -2.75 10.08
N GLY A 13 10.07 -1.82 10.69
CA GLY A 13 10.66 -0.80 11.57
C GLY A 13 10.89 0.58 10.93
N MET A 14 10.77 0.71 9.59
CA MET A 14 10.82 2.02 8.93
C MET A 14 9.71 2.95 9.41
N LYS A 15 9.98 4.25 9.44
CA LYS A 15 8.99 5.27 9.78
C LYS A 15 8.17 5.68 8.56
N LEU A 16 6.92 6.08 8.81
CA LEU A 16 5.99 6.55 7.78
C LEU A 16 6.63 7.57 6.83
N ASN A 17 7.25 8.63 7.37
CA ASN A 17 7.91 9.66 6.57
C ASN A 17 9.03 9.11 5.66
N ASP A 18 9.74 8.06 6.07
CA ASP A 18 10.79 7.45 5.24
C ASP A 18 10.18 6.63 4.10
N VAL A 19 9.03 6.00 4.35
CA VAL A 19 8.26 5.29 3.32
C VAL A 19 7.64 6.27 2.33
N GLU A 20 7.07 7.38 2.80
CA GLU A 20 6.51 8.44 1.94
C GLU A 20 7.60 9.12 1.09
N LYS A 21 8.81 9.31 1.62
CA LYS A 21 9.94 9.79 0.82
C LYS A 21 10.33 8.83 -0.31
N LEU A 22 10.10 7.53 -0.12
CA LEU A 22 10.48 6.49 -1.08
C LEU A 22 9.38 6.22 -2.12
N LEU A 23 8.11 6.21 -1.70
CA LEU A 23 6.96 5.85 -2.52
C LEU A 23 6.09 7.05 -2.96
N GLY A 24 6.29 8.21 -2.35
CA GLY A 24 5.39 9.35 -2.45
C GLY A 24 4.29 9.32 -1.37
N GLU A 25 3.77 10.51 -1.06
CA GLU A 25 2.57 10.68 -0.25
C GLU A 25 1.36 10.07 -0.96
N ASN A 26 0.48 9.43 -0.21
CA ASN A 26 -0.77 8.88 -0.73
C ASN A 26 -1.86 8.94 0.33
N GLN A 27 -3.08 8.52 0.00
CA GLN A 27 -4.18 8.45 0.96
C GLN A 27 -3.80 7.56 2.15
N LEU A 28 -3.73 8.22 3.32
CA LEU A 28 -3.69 7.57 4.61
C LEU A 28 -5.11 7.13 4.95
N THR A 29 -5.26 5.83 5.11
CA THR A 29 -6.49 5.20 5.61
C THR A 29 -6.13 4.51 6.92
N GLY A 30 -6.99 4.57 7.93
CA GLY A 30 -6.64 4.01 9.23
C GLY A 30 -7.83 3.88 10.16
N GLU A 31 -7.75 2.89 11.03
CA GLU A 31 -8.60 2.75 12.21
C GLU A 31 -7.81 3.23 13.44
N GLU A 32 -8.43 3.38 14.61
CA GLU A 32 -7.79 3.94 15.82
C GLU A 32 -6.41 3.34 16.15
N ASP A 33 -6.19 2.06 15.82
CA ASP A 33 -4.96 1.32 16.16
C ASP A 33 -3.99 1.07 14.99
N SER A 34 -4.36 1.43 13.75
CA SER A 34 -3.53 1.13 12.57
C SER A 34 -3.60 2.18 11.48
N ILE A 35 -2.45 2.43 10.85
CA ILE A 35 -2.31 3.37 9.74
C ILE A 35 -1.95 2.56 8.50
N GLN A 36 -2.62 2.82 7.39
CA GLN A 36 -2.40 2.19 6.09
C GLN A 36 -2.17 3.23 5.01
N LEU A 37 -1.11 3.01 4.23
CA LEU A 37 -0.95 3.64 2.93
C LEU A 37 -1.35 2.65 1.84
N GLN A 38 -2.20 3.10 0.92
CA GLN A 38 -2.69 2.29 -0.20
C GLN A 38 -2.25 2.92 -1.52
N TYR A 39 -1.56 2.13 -2.34
CA TYR A 39 -1.10 2.55 -3.67
C TYR A 39 -1.77 1.69 -4.73
N GLU A 40 -2.58 2.30 -5.57
CA GLU A 40 -3.14 1.62 -6.74
C GLU A 40 -2.02 1.30 -7.74
N ILE A 41 -1.82 0.02 -8.03
CA ILE A 41 -0.82 -0.47 -8.99
C ILE A 41 -1.46 -0.59 -10.37
N TYR A 42 -2.69 -1.09 -10.39
CA TYR A 42 -3.42 -1.43 -11.61
C TYR A 42 -4.91 -1.48 -11.31
N THR A 43 -5.71 -0.86 -12.16
CA THR A 43 -7.16 -0.97 -12.16
C THR A 43 -7.63 -1.16 -13.61
N ASP A 44 -8.38 -2.22 -13.85
CA ASP A 44 -9.06 -2.49 -15.12
C ASP A 44 -10.55 -2.27 -14.97
N TYR A 45 -11.10 -1.45 -15.86
CA TYR A 45 -12.53 -1.14 -15.95
C TYR A 45 -13.26 -1.98 -17.01
N GLY A 46 -12.51 -2.67 -17.89
CA GLY A 46 -13.10 -3.44 -18.98
C GLY A 46 -13.92 -2.57 -19.92
N SER A 47 -15.25 -2.71 -19.86
CA SER A 47 -16.20 -1.94 -20.69
C SER A 47 -17.25 -1.18 -19.88
N ASP A 48 -17.09 -1.13 -18.55
CA ASP A 48 -18.02 -0.47 -17.63
C ASP A 48 -17.30 0.62 -16.79
N ILE A 49 -18.03 1.35 -15.96
CA ILE A 49 -17.51 2.33 -15.00
C ILE A 49 -16.99 1.61 -13.73
N ASP A 50 -17.52 0.43 -13.41
CA ASP A 50 -17.04 -0.39 -12.30
C ASP A 50 -15.81 -1.21 -12.71
N PRO A 51 -14.77 -1.28 -11.85
CA PRO A 51 -13.60 -2.09 -12.14
C PRO A 51 -13.92 -3.59 -12.15
N VAL A 52 -13.25 -4.31 -13.04
CA VAL A 52 -13.25 -5.78 -13.13
C VAL A 52 -12.04 -6.39 -12.44
N GLU A 53 -10.90 -5.71 -12.40
CA GLU A 53 -9.69 -6.15 -11.69
C GLU A 53 -9.00 -4.95 -11.04
N THR A 54 -8.60 -5.08 -9.78
CA THR A 54 -7.78 -4.09 -9.09
C THR A 54 -6.63 -4.74 -8.35
N LYS A 55 -5.46 -4.11 -8.42
CA LYS A 55 -4.27 -4.47 -7.65
C LYS A 55 -3.81 -3.26 -6.86
N THR A 56 -3.85 -3.39 -5.55
CA THR A 56 -3.48 -2.33 -4.60
C THR A 56 -2.33 -2.81 -3.74
N PHE A 57 -1.27 -2.01 -3.65
CA PHE A 57 -0.19 -2.23 -2.72
C PHE A 57 -0.53 -1.58 -1.37
N ILE A 58 -0.61 -2.40 -0.33
CA ILE A 58 -0.97 -1.97 1.02
C ILE A 58 0.27 -2.03 1.91
N VAL A 59 0.53 -0.91 2.58
CA VAL A 59 1.63 -0.75 3.54
C VAL A 59 1.02 -0.46 4.90
N ASN A 60 1.24 -1.37 5.87
CA ASN A 60 0.65 -1.29 7.19
C ASN A 60 1.64 -0.77 8.23
N PHE A 61 1.18 0.17 9.03
CA PHE A 61 1.92 0.78 10.14
C PHE A 61 1.14 0.62 11.44
N LYS A 62 1.87 0.65 12.56
CA LYS A 62 1.27 0.82 13.89
C LYS A 62 0.79 2.26 14.05
N ALA A 63 -0.01 2.51 15.09
CA ALA A 63 -0.34 3.85 15.56
C ALA A 63 0.89 4.76 15.81
N ASP A 64 2.06 4.18 16.14
CA ASP A 64 3.33 4.92 16.30
C ASP A 64 4.07 5.23 14.97
N SER A 65 3.37 5.06 13.84
CA SER A 65 3.88 5.28 12.48
C SER A 65 5.05 4.39 12.08
N THR A 66 5.17 3.19 12.68
CA THR A 66 6.21 2.21 12.36
C THR A 66 5.70 1.13 11.42
N LEU A 67 6.43 0.88 10.33
CA LEU A 67 6.12 -0.13 9.32
C LEU A 67 6.13 -1.54 9.93
N ILE A 68 5.02 -2.26 9.77
CA ILE A 68 4.84 -3.63 10.26
C ILE A 68 5.02 -4.63 9.13
N ASN A 69 4.28 -4.44 8.04
CA ASN A 69 4.26 -5.34 6.89
C ASN A 69 3.82 -4.60 5.62
N THR A 70 3.95 -5.30 4.50
CA THR A 70 3.44 -4.87 3.20
C THR A 70 2.82 -6.07 2.50
N HIS A 71 1.79 -5.84 1.70
CA HIS A 71 1.22 -6.89 0.85
C HIS A 71 0.53 -6.28 -0.38
N VAL A 72 0.31 -7.12 -1.40
CA VAL A 72 -0.50 -6.75 -2.56
C VAL A 72 -1.87 -7.36 -2.38
N TYR A 73 -2.88 -6.51 -2.30
CA TYR A 73 -4.28 -6.91 -2.39
C TYR A 73 -4.68 -6.97 -3.86
N HIS A 74 -5.23 -8.09 -4.27
CA HIS A 74 -5.71 -8.32 -5.63
C HIS A 74 -7.18 -8.69 -5.54
N TRP A 75 -8.02 -7.89 -6.20
CA TRP A 75 -9.45 -8.12 -6.30
C TRP A 75 -9.87 -8.27 -7.76
N THR A 76 -10.82 -9.16 -8.00
CA THR A 76 -11.37 -9.45 -9.32
C THR A 76 -12.87 -9.70 -9.16
N LYS A 77 -13.67 -9.19 -10.10
CA LYS A 77 -15.13 -9.32 -10.14
C LYS A 77 -15.58 -10.70 -10.64
#